data_AF-A0A2H6ENB0-F1
#
_entry.id   AF-A0A2H6ENB0-F1
#
_cell.length_a   1.000
_cell.length_b   1.000
_cell.length_c   1.000
_cell.angle_alpha   90.00
_cell.angle_beta   90.00
_cell.angle_gamma   90.00
#
_symmetry.space_group_name_H-M   'P 1'
#
loop_
_entity.id
_entity.type
_entity.pdbx_description
1 polymer ?
#
loop_
_entity_poly.entity_id
_entity_poly.type
_entity_poly.pdbx_seq_one_letter_code
_entity_poly.pdbx_strand_id
1 'polypeptide(L)'
;MEKFTKTQLNYTIIIALSLILFAKCANQLPPTGGDVDRIPPEILDVTPPNGTVNFKGNSFDLDFSEYVDKRSVQDAIFISPFVAGGMKYDWSGTSVEVTFNDSLKRNTTYTITIGTDVKDLNNGNNLAKVFNFAFSTGPEIDQGEINGKVYTKKTKGIMIFAYRLDSNNINPSKIKPDYVSQISADGFYKLLGLGNTKYRVFAIGDKFRDMLYNAGEDSYGAPFSDILISKEKSKFSDLNFLLTKDDATSPHLDKAVMIDRQHVLLDFSESIDSNRAAADNFMLFDSTASKSVHAKYFYKGNAGKNKYYIAIADTFNADDKMTLSAEHIFDKKGNELKNETVEIIPVSKPDTILPKISKILTNYADGKADLYNPKLEVVFAEGIDTNLCKKGIELTDSKNIKLPVFVKFSDNASFTVIPKIKLKPKQNYKLKIDLNYVVDIAGNKDDSTYIFNFQTLNYLDYSGASGDYPPDKSDNIRVVLKSIDKVKNNYEESINKNKFEFKHVYPGKYILWYYNDSDSSGTYNYGSVYPYKPSEKFDFYGDTLNLRARWPVGDIHLSKLNFEEK
;
A
#
# COMPACT_ATOMS: atom_id res chain seq x y z
N MET A 1 7.30 -84.95 -1.80
CA MET A 1 8.66 -84.54 -2.22
C MET A 1 8.68 -84.46 -3.74
N GLU A 2 8.12 -83.38 -4.31
CA GLU A 2 8.15 -83.20 -5.76
C GLU A 2 9.48 -82.56 -6.16
N LYS A 3 10.22 -83.34 -6.97
CA LYS A 3 11.53 -83.01 -7.52
C LYS A 3 11.38 -81.82 -8.47
N PHE A 4 11.75 -80.63 -8.03
CA PHE A 4 12.09 -79.55 -8.95
C PHE A 4 13.30 -79.99 -9.78
N THR A 5 13.03 -80.45 -11.01
CA THR A 5 14.05 -80.88 -11.97
C THR A 5 14.97 -79.70 -12.31
N LYS A 6 16.29 -79.93 -12.24
CA LYS A 6 17.38 -78.96 -12.51
C LYS A 6 17.14 -78.05 -13.74
N THR A 7 16.40 -78.54 -14.74
CA THR A 7 16.04 -77.81 -15.95
C THR A 7 15.13 -76.61 -15.68
N GLN A 8 14.15 -76.72 -14.77
CA GLN A 8 13.25 -75.61 -14.44
C GLN A 8 13.97 -74.49 -13.67
N LEU A 9 14.89 -74.83 -12.77
CA LEU A 9 15.70 -73.85 -12.04
C LEU A 9 16.59 -73.03 -12.99
N ASN A 10 17.14 -73.65 -14.04
CA ASN A 10 17.93 -72.95 -15.06
C ASN A 10 17.07 -71.99 -15.90
N TYR A 11 15.84 -72.36 -16.26
CA TYR A 11 14.93 -71.46 -16.95
C TYR A 11 14.49 -70.29 -16.05
N THR A 12 14.26 -70.51 -14.77
CA THR A 12 13.91 -69.41 -13.84
C THR A 12 15.09 -68.45 -13.65
N ILE A 13 16.32 -68.97 -13.57
CA ILE A 13 17.54 -68.14 -13.48
C ILE A 13 17.77 -67.35 -14.77
N ILE A 14 17.58 -67.96 -15.95
CA ILE A 14 17.72 -67.28 -17.24
C ILE A 14 16.63 -66.21 -17.44
N ILE A 15 15.39 -66.49 -17.04
CA ILE A 15 14.28 -65.51 -17.09
C ILE A 15 14.54 -64.38 -16.08
N ALA A 16 15.04 -64.68 -14.87
CA ALA A 16 15.40 -63.65 -13.89
C ALA A 16 16.60 -62.79 -14.36
N LEU A 17 17.62 -63.39 -15.00
CA LEU A 17 18.76 -62.65 -15.57
C LEU A 17 18.34 -61.80 -16.78
N SER A 18 17.41 -62.30 -17.59
CA SER A 18 16.79 -61.58 -18.71
C SER A 18 15.99 -60.37 -18.22
N LEU A 19 15.20 -60.51 -17.14
CA LEU A 19 14.47 -59.39 -16.53
C LEU A 19 15.41 -58.32 -15.94
N ILE A 20 16.58 -58.69 -15.42
CA ILE A 20 17.58 -57.73 -14.92
C ILE A 20 18.26 -56.97 -16.08
N LEU A 21 18.40 -57.58 -17.26
CA LEU A 21 18.94 -56.93 -18.45
C LEU A 21 17.99 -55.90 -19.09
N PHE A 22 16.66 -56.06 -18.91
CA PHE A 22 15.66 -55.07 -19.35
C PHE A 22 15.33 -54.00 -18.29
N ALA A 23 15.79 -54.15 -17.05
CA ALA A 23 15.63 -53.14 -15.99
C ALA A 23 16.62 -51.97 -16.09
N LYS A 24 17.55 -51.98 -17.06
CA LYS A 24 18.42 -50.83 -17.39
C LYS A 24 17.85 -50.04 -18.57
N CYS A 25 16.64 -49.51 -18.42
CA CYS A 25 16.27 -48.32 -19.19
C CYS A 25 17.17 -47.18 -18.73
N ALA A 26 18.08 -46.73 -19.59
CA ALA A 26 18.80 -45.48 -19.37
C ALA A 26 17.76 -44.36 -19.31
N ASN A 27 17.54 -43.79 -18.11
CA ASN A 27 16.75 -42.58 -17.97
C ASN A 27 17.43 -41.49 -18.81
N GLN A 28 16.80 -41.08 -19.91
CA GLN A 28 17.15 -39.83 -20.60
C GLN A 28 16.86 -38.69 -19.63
N LEU A 29 17.86 -38.30 -18.84
CA LEU A 29 17.84 -37.02 -18.18
C LEU A 29 17.84 -35.94 -19.28
N PRO A 30 16.91 -34.98 -19.26
CA PRO A 30 16.99 -33.83 -20.15
C PRO A 30 18.38 -33.20 -19.99
N PRO A 31 18.99 -32.67 -21.07
CA PRO A 31 20.24 -31.95 -20.93
C PRO A 31 20.04 -30.88 -19.84
N THR A 32 20.91 -30.90 -18.82
CA THR A 32 20.96 -29.81 -17.85
C THR A 32 21.30 -28.57 -18.64
N GLY A 33 20.30 -27.68 -18.83
CA GLY A 33 20.51 -26.40 -19.48
C GLY A 33 21.67 -25.68 -18.80
N GLY A 34 22.48 -24.98 -19.59
CA GLY A 34 23.54 -24.13 -19.05
C GLY A 34 23.01 -23.10 -18.06
N ASP A 35 23.92 -22.41 -17.37
CA ASP A 35 23.53 -21.35 -16.45
C ASP A 35 22.59 -20.36 -17.14
N VAL A 36 21.48 -20.04 -16.46
CA VAL A 36 20.49 -19.08 -16.96
C VAL A 36 21.21 -17.75 -17.18
N ASP A 37 21.12 -17.22 -18.40
CA ASP A 37 21.62 -15.89 -18.72
C ASP A 37 20.88 -14.84 -17.88
N ARG A 38 21.65 -13.90 -17.34
CA ARG A 38 21.21 -12.82 -16.47
C ARG A 38 21.75 -11.48 -16.93
N ILE A 39 22.46 -11.44 -18.06
CA ILE A 39 22.98 -10.22 -18.66
C ILE A 39 21.77 -9.48 -19.26
N PRO A 40 21.54 -8.21 -18.89
CA PRO A 40 20.48 -7.41 -19.50
C PRO A 40 20.91 -6.89 -20.88
N PRO A 41 19.96 -6.62 -21.79
CA PRO A 41 20.28 -5.99 -23.06
C PRO A 41 20.80 -4.56 -22.83
N GLU A 42 21.70 -4.10 -23.68
CA GLU A 42 22.25 -2.75 -23.70
C GLU A 42 21.97 -2.06 -25.04
N ILE A 43 21.89 -0.72 -25.03
CA ILE A 43 21.85 0.08 -26.26
C ILE A 43 23.29 0.50 -26.57
N LEU A 44 23.82 -0.01 -27.68
CA LEU A 44 25.20 0.18 -28.10
C LEU A 44 25.40 1.49 -28.87
N ASP A 45 24.46 1.85 -29.74
CA ASP A 45 24.54 3.06 -30.54
C ASP A 45 23.15 3.63 -30.85
N VAL A 46 23.12 4.93 -31.16
CA VAL A 46 21.93 5.66 -31.60
C VAL A 46 22.25 6.60 -32.77
N THR A 47 21.39 6.58 -33.78
CA THR A 47 21.46 7.54 -34.90
C THR A 47 20.15 8.32 -34.96
N PRO A 48 20.15 9.67 -34.97
CA PRO A 48 21.32 10.54 -34.93
C PRO A 48 22.04 10.49 -33.55
N PRO A 49 23.34 10.80 -33.49
CA PRO A 49 24.06 10.86 -32.23
C PRO A 49 23.39 11.83 -31.24
N ASN A 50 23.43 11.49 -29.95
CA ASN A 50 22.96 12.37 -28.89
C ASN A 50 23.59 13.77 -29.01
N GLY A 51 22.78 14.82 -28.92
CA GLY A 51 23.23 16.20 -29.06
C GLY A 51 23.16 16.75 -30.49
N THR A 52 22.60 16.01 -31.46
CA THR A 52 22.47 16.49 -32.84
C THR A 52 21.57 17.72 -32.95
N VAL A 53 22.06 18.77 -33.62
CA VAL A 53 21.31 20.01 -33.92
C VAL A 53 20.97 20.10 -35.40
N ASN A 54 20.01 20.96 -35.75
CA ASN A 54 19.50 21.14 -37.11
C ASN A 54 19.10 19.82 -37.78
N PHE A 55 18.52 18.90 -37.01
CA PHE A 55 18.07 17.61 -37.46
C PHE A 55 16.97 17.78 -38.53
N LYS A 56 17.15 17.12 -39.68
CA LYS A 56 16.23 17.18 -40.83
C LYS A 56 15.56 15.84 -41.15
N GLY A 57 15.93 14.78 -40.45
CA GLY A 57 15.35 13.45 -40.63
C GLY A 57 13.97 13.32 -39.98
N ASN A 58 13.37 12.14 -40.12
CA ASN A 58 12.09 11.77 -39.52
C ASN A 58 12.12 10.38 -38.87
N SER A 59 13.31 9.79 -38.69
CA SER A 59 13.53 8.53 -38.01
C SER A 59 14.77 8.59 -37.13
N PHE A 60 14.88 7.63 -36.21
CA PHE A 60 16.08 7.34 -35.47
C PHE A 60 16.30 5.83 -35.37
N ASP A 61 17.55 5.42 -35.22
CA ASP A 61 17.96 4.03 -35.11
C ASP A 61 18.46 3.72 -33.70
N LEU A 62 18.18 2.52 -33.21
CA LEU A 62 18.74 1.96 -31.99
C LEU A 62 19.42 0.63 -32.30
N ASP A 63 20.65 0.47 -31.84
CA ASP A 63 21.39 -0.79 -31.91
C ASP A 63 21.46 -1.45 -30.53
N PHE A 64 20.88 -2.65 -30.40
CA PHE A 64 20.93 -3.43 -29.16
C PHE A 64 22.10 -4.42 -29.16
N SER A 65 22.63 -4.72 -27.97
CA SER A 65 23.67 -5.74 -27.77
C SER A 65 23.22 -7.16 -28.10
N GLU A 66 21.91 -7.41 -28.11
CA GLU A 66 21.30 -8.71 -28.37
C GLU A 66 19.87 -8.57 -28.92
N TYR A 67 19.23 -9.69 -29.24
CA TYR A 67 17.84 -9.69 -29.69
C TYR A 67 16.90 -9.32 -28.54
N VAL A 68 15.99 -8.39 -28.80
CA VAL A 68 15.00 -7.90 -27.84
C VAL A 68 13.58 -8.24 -28.26
N ASP A 69 12.67 -8.34 -27.29
CA ASP A 69 11.24 -8.49 -27.55
C ASP A 69 10.67 -7.20 -28.17
N LYS A 70 10.25 -7.29 -29.43
CA LYS A 70 9.81 -6.14 -30.23
C LYS A 70 8.66 -5.36 -29.59
N ARG A 71 7.71 -6.06 -28.96
CA ARG A 71 6.57 -5.42 -28.30
C ARG A 71 7.01 -4.65 -27.06
N SER A 72 7.90 -5.21 -26.27
CA SER A 72 8.48 -4.54 -25.10
C SER A 72 9.21 -3.25 -25.48
N VAL A 73 9.89 -3.23 -26.63
CA VAL A 73 10.55 -2.03 -27.16
C VAL A 73 9.54 -0.98 -27.55
N GLN A 74 8.49 -1.35 -28.30
CA GLN A 74 7.42 -0.42 -28.67
C GLN A 74 6.75 0.21 -27.45
N ASP A 75 6.48 -0.59 -26.41
CA ASP A 75 5.88 -0.12 -25.16
C ASP A 75 6.82 0.77 -24.32
N ALA A 76 8.14 0.71 -24.55
CA ALA A 76 9.16 1.36 -23.74
C ALA A 76 9.78 2.61 -24.38
N ILE A 77 9.49 2.92 -25.65
CA ILE A 77 9.99 4.14 -26.32
C ILE A 77 9.00 5.29 -26.15
N PHE A 78 9.48 6.39 -25.59
CA PHE A 78 8.74 7.64 -25.43
C PHE A 78 9.49 8.78 -26.13
N ILE A 79 8.75 9.71 -26.72
CA ILE A 79 9.29 10.93 -27.33
C ILE A 79 8.66 12.16 -26.67
N SER A 80 9.50 13.11 -26.27
CA SER A 80 9.13 14.37 -25.63
C SER A 80 9.75 15.55 -26.38
N PRO A 81 8.99 16.56 -26.84
CA PRO A 81 7.54 16.67 -26.83
C PRO A 81 6.81 15.55 -27.59
N PHE A 82 5.58 15.25 -27.18
CA PHE A 82 4.76 14.25 -27.86
C PHE A 82 4.60 14.57 -29.36
N VAL A 83 4.80 13.54 -30.19
CA VAL A 83 4.58 13.58 -31.64
C VAL A 83 3.31 12.81 -31.97
N ALA A 84 2.38 13.47 -32.67
CA ALA A 84 1.12 12.85 -33.07
C ALA A 84 1.33 11.75 -34.12
N GLY A 85 0.30 10.92 -34.36
CA GLY A 85 0.35 9.86 -35.37
C GLY A 85 1.15 8.60 -34.98
N GLY A 86 1.92 8.62 -33.89
CA GLY A 86 2.68 7.47 -33.39
C GLY A 86 3.96 7.19 -34.18
N MET A 87 4.55 6.02 -33.92
CA MET A 87 5.82 5.58 -34.50
C MET A 87 5.65 4.27 -35.29
N LYS A 88 6.45 4.10 -36.33
CA LYS A 88 6.62 2.84 -37.07
C LYS A 88 7.99 2.25 -36.73
N TYR A 89 8.07 0.93 -36.70
CA TYR A 89 9.26 0.19 -36.28
C TYR A 89 9.64 -0.80 -37.37
N ASP A 90 10.81 -0.62 -37.97
CA ASP A 90 11.39 -1.57 -38.91
C ASP A 90 12.64 -2.22 -38.31
N TRP A 91 12.74 -3.54 -38.39
CA TRP A 91 13.72 -4.32 -37.64
C TRP A 91 14.70 -5.02 -38.58
N SER A 92 16.00 -4.88 -38.28
CA SER A 92 17.07 -5.63 -38.94
C SER A 92 18.03 -6.19 -37.90
N GLY A 93 17.92 -7.49 -37.60
CA GLY A 93 18.76 -8.14 -36.58
C GLY A 93 18.47 -7.59 -35.18
N THR A 94 19.49 -7.04 -34.54
CA THR A 94 19.42 -6.38 -33.22
C THR A 94 19.21 -4.87 -33.32
N SER A 95 18.97 -4.35 -34.52
CA SER A 95 18.73 -2.93 -34.79
C SER A 95 17.26 -2.65 -35.12
N VAL A 96 16.78 -1.48 -34.72
CA VAL A 96 15.45 -0.97 -35.08
C VAL A 96 15.50 0.46 -35.58
N GLU A 97 14.95 0.70 -36.77
CA GLU A 97 14.63 2.04 -37.25
C GLU A 97 13.22 2.41 -36.77
N VAL A 98 13.12 3.57 -36.11
CA VAL A 98 11.86 4.11 -35.59
C VAL A 98 11.51 5.39 -36.36
N THR A 99 10.49 5.32 -37.21
CA THR A 99 10.02 6.45 -38.02
C THR A 99 8.82 7.15 -37.38
N PHE A 100 8.85 8.47 -37.30
CA PHE A 100 7.71 9.28 -36.87
C PHE A 100 6.66 9.37 -37.98
N ASN A 101 5.38 9.14 -37.64
CA ASN A 101 4.29 9.23 -38.62
C ASN A 101 3.85 10.67 -38.92
N ASP A 102 4.15 11.61 -38.02
CA ASP A 102 3.86 13.03 -38.21
C ASP A 102 5.16 13.85 -38.21
N SER A 103 5.08 15.08 -38.70
CA SER A 103 6.19 16.01 -38.81
C SER A 103 6.65 16.53 -37.44
N LEU A 104 7.97 16.64 -37.29
CA LEU A 104 8.58 17.27 -36.13
C LEU A 104 8.39 18.80 -36.18
N LYS A 105 8.06 19.41 -35.05
CA LYS A 105 7.98 20.85 -34.88
C LYS A 105 9.37 21.47 -35.13
N ARG A 106 9.40 22.62 -35.80
CA ARG A 106 10.65 23.38 -36.03
C ARG A 106 11.18 23.98 -34.72
N ASN A 107 12.49 24.20 -34.65
CA ASN A 107 13.17 24.81 -33.50
C ASN A 107 12.76 24.18 -32.16
N THR A 108 12.71 22.85 -32.14
CA THR A 108 12.22 22.08 -30.98
C THR A 108 13.26 21.01 -30.64
N THR A 109 13.63 20.95 -29.36
CA THR A 109 14.38 19.84 -28.77
C THR A 109 13.45 18.65 -28.60
N TYR A 110 13.84 17.48 -29.10
CA TYR A 110 13.19 16.22 -28.87
C TYR A 110 14.10 15.31 -28.05
N THR A 111 13.59 14.81 -26.95
CA THR A 111 14.21 13.78 -26.10
C THR A 111 13.51 12.45 -26.36
N ILE A 112 14.29 11.43 -26.71
CA ILE A 112 13.84 10.04 -26.77
C ILE A 112 14.24 9.35 -25.47
N THR A 113 13.27 8.71 -24.84
CA THR A 113 13.45 7.93 -23.61
C THR A 113 13.14 6.47 -23.89
N ILE A 114 14.08 5.59 -23.58
CA ILE A 114 13.90 4.13 -23.63
C ILE A 114 13.83 3.60 -22.20
N GLY A 115 12.65 3.12 -21.82
CA GLY A 115 12.33 2.64 -20.50
C GLY A 115 12.91 1.25 -20.17
N THR A 116 12.88 0.90 -18.89
CA THR A 116 13.42 -0.38 -18.38
C THR A 116 12.53 -1.60 -18.67
N ASP A 117 11.43 -1.39 -19.38
CA ASP A 117 10.51 -2.46 -19.78
C ASP A 117 10.97 -3.23 -21.03
N VAL A 118 11.99 -2.75 -21.75
CA VAL A 118 12.65 -3.49 -22.84
C VAL A 118 13.21 -4.80 -22.30
N LYS A 119 12.86 -5.91 -22.94
CA LYS A 119 13.31 -7.26 -22.57
C LYS A 119 14.18 -7.86 -23.64
N ASP A 120 15.20 -8.62 -23.24
CA ASP A 120 15.82 -9.56 -24.17
C ASP A 120 14.82 -10.64 -24.62
N LEU A 121 15.11 -11.28 -25.74
CA LEU A 121 14.26 -12.31 -26.34
C LEU A 121 14.45 -13.70 -25.70
N ASN A 122 15.61 -13.98 -25.11
CA ASN A 122 16.01 -15.34 -24.70
C ASN A 122 15.55 -15.69 -23.27
N ASN A 123 15.85 -14.80 -22.32
CA ASN A 123 15.72 -14.99 -20.87
C ASN A 123 14.78 -13.95 -20.23
N GLY A 124 14.39 -12.92 -20.99
CA GLY A 124 13.48 -11.87 -20.55
C GLY A 124 14.08 -10.95 -19.50
N ASN A 125 15.41 -10.76 -19.48
CA ASN A 125 16.06 -9.75 -18.66
C ASN A 125 15.62 -8.37 -19.15
N ASN A 126 15.29 -7.50 -18.19
CA ASN A 126 14.92 -6.13 -18.47
C ASN A 126 16.17 -5.25 -18.65
N LEU A 127 16.08 -4.23 -19.51
CA LEU A 127 17.07 -3.15 -19.60
C LEU A 127 17.31 -2.55 -18.19
N ALA A 128 18.57 -2.51 -17.77
CA ALA A 128 18.92 -2.21 -16.39
C ALA A 128 18.62 -0.75 -15.97
N LYS A 129 18.76 0.19 -16.91
CA LYS A 129 18.59 1.63 -16.67
C LYS A 129 17.87 2.28 -17.84
N VAL A 130 17.11 3.33 -17.55
CA VAL A 130 16.51 4.18 -18.59
C VAL A 130 17.64 4.80 -19.45
N PHE A 131 17.51 4.70 -20.77
CA PHE A 131 18.42 5.36 -21.72
C PHE A 131 17.74 6.59 -22.31
N ASN A 132 18.49 7.69 -22.46
CA ASN A 132 17.97 8.92 -23.05
C ASN A 132 18.96 9.50 -24.05
N PHE A 133 18.44 10.04 -25.15
CA PHE A 133 19.19 10.93 -26.02
C PHE A 133 18.29 12.03 -26.56
N ALA A 134 18.89 13.15 -26.97
CA ALA A 134 18.16 14.28 -27.50
C ALA A 134 18.77 14.79 -28.80
N PHE A 135 17.90 15.34 -29.65
CA PHE A 135 18.28 16.08 -30.85
C PHE A 135 17.37 17.31 -31.01
N SER A 136 17.79 18.29 -31.80
CA SER A 136 17.00 19.50 -32.06
C SER A 136 16.80 19.71 -33.55
N THR A 137 15.58 20.09 -33.94
CA THR A 137 15.28 20.58 -35.30
C THR A 137 15.74 22.02 -35.52
N GLY A 138 16.21 22.70 -34.46
CA GLY A 138 16.81 24.03 -34.51
C GLY A 138 18.32 24.02 -34.20
N PRO A 139 18.93 25.20 -34.04
CA PRO A 139 20.38 25.33 -33.84
C PRO A 139 20.86 25.05 -32.40
N GLU A 140 19.94 24.95 -31.44
CA GLU A 140 20.23 24.79 -30.01
C GLU A 140 19.43 23.61 -29.42
N ILE A 141 19.97 23.00 -28.36
CA ILE A 141 19.29 21.98 -27.55
C ILE A 141 18.97 22.59 -26.19
N ASP A 142 17.73 22.42 -25.76
CA ASP A 142 17.29 22.77 -24.41
C ASP A 142 18.02 21.88 -23.39
N GLN A 143 18.60 22.49 -22.37
CA GLN A 143 19.41 21.77 -21.36
C GLN A 143 18.68 21.55 -20.04
N GLY A 144 17.39 21.87 -19.97
CA GLY A 144 16.63 21.78 -18.74
C GLY A 144 16.52 20.33 -18.22
N GLU A 145 16.75 20.15 -16.92
CA GLU A 145 16.70 18.86 -16.23
C GLU A 145 15.83 18.97 -14.96
N ILE A 146 14.92 18.01 -14.77
CA ILE A 146 14.25 17.77 -13.48
C ILE A 146 14.51 16.32 -13.07
N ASN A 147 15.05 16.10 -11.88
CA ASN A 147 15.28 14.77 -11.34
C ASN A 147 14.73 14.63 -9.92
N GLY A 148 14.56 13.38 -9.48
CA GLY A 148 14.08 13.06 -8.15
C GLY A 148 13.82 11.57 -7.99
N LYS A 149 13.08 11.21 -6.94
CA LYS A 149 12.76 9.82 -6.58
C LYS A 149 11.28 9.65 -6.24
N VAL A 150 10.71 8.55 -6.75
CA VAL A 150 9.38 8.08 -6.34
C VAL A 150 9.53 7.00 -5.28
N TYR A 151 9.01 7.26 -4.08
CA TYR A 151 9.05 6.32 -2.96
C TYR A 151 7.87 5.33 -3.06
N THR A 152 8.14 4.15 -3.62
CA THR A 152 7.14 3.10 -3.89
C THR A 152 7.71 1.71 -3.66
N LYS A 153 6.83 0.73 -3.36
CA LYS A 153 7.19 -0.70 -3.34
C LYS A 153 7.09 -1.37 -4.70
N LYS A 154 6.32 -0.80 -5.62
CA LYS A 154 6.10 -1.31 -6.97
C LYS A 154 6.56 -0.25 -7.94
N THR A 155 7.69 -0.48 -8.61
CA THR A 155 8.30 0.49 -9.54
C THR A 155 7.79 0.36 -10.97
N LYS A 156 7.37 -0.84 -11.38
CA LYS A 156 6.86 -1.10 -12.74
C LYS A 156 5.57 -0.32 -13.02
N GLY A 157 5.52 0.32 -14.20
CA GLY A 157 4.37 1.08 -14.69
C GLY A 157 4.23 2.48 -14.09
N ILE A 158 5.25 3.00 -13.40
CA ILE A 158 5.26 4.39 -12.93
C ILE A 158 5.98 5.28 -13.94
N MET A 159 5.25 6.28 -14.39
CA MET A 159 5.68 7.30 -15.33
C MET A 159 5.77 8.65 -14.61
N ILE A 160 6.58 9.54 -15.16
CA ILE A 160 6.71 10.93 -14.74
C ILE A 160 6.12 11.78 -15.84
N PHE A 161 5.04 12.49 -15.54
CA PHE A 161 4.33 13.36 -16.47
C PHE A 161 4.65 14.81 -16.16
N ALA A 162 5.31 15.50 -17.07
CA ALA A 162 5.60 16.92 -16.95
C ALA A 162 4.82 17.74 -17.98
N TYR A 163 4.09 18.73 -17.48
CA TYR A 163 3.25 19.63 -18.25
C TYR A 163 3.83 21.03 -18.20
N ARG A 164 3.95 21.69 -19.36
CA ARG A 164 4.30 23.10 -19.46
C ARG A 164 3.12 23.95 -18.99
N LEU A 165 3.41 24.98 -18.19
CA LEU A 165 2.42 25.90 -17.62
C LEU A 165 2.23 27.18 -18.45
N ASP A 166 2.55 27.12 -19.74
CA ASP A 166 2.30 28.21 -20.70
C ASP A 166 0.83 28.31 -21.14
N SER A 167 0.03 27.26 -20.92
CA SER A 167 -1.43 27.28 -21.10
C SER A 167 -2.19 27.23 -19.77
N ASN A 168 -3.21 28.06 -19.62
CA ASN A 168 -4.09 28.00 -18.45
C ASN A 168 -5.07 26.82 -18.62
N ASN A 169 -5.14 25.93 -17.61
CA ASN A 169 -6.00 24.74 -17.49
C ASN A 169 -5.42 23.40 -17.98
N ILE A 170 -4.37 22.92 -17.30
CA ILE A 170 -3.88 21.54 -17.45
C ILE A 170 -4.83 20.59 -16.73
N ASN A 171 -5.45 19.68 -17.48
CA ASN A 171 -6.18 18.53 -16.94
C ASN A 171 -5.50 17.24 -17.40
N PRO A 172 -4.69 16.59 -16.53
CA PRO A 172 -3.98 15.35 -16.85
C PRO A 172 -4.87 14.17 -17.25
N SER A 173 -6.17 14.20 -16.93
CA SER A 173 -7.14 13.19 -17.37
C SER A 173 -7.62 13.38 -18.81
N LYS A 174 -7.25 14.50 -19.45
CA LYS A 174 -7.70 14.86 -20.82
C LYS A 174 -6.56 15.20 -21.76
N ILE A 175 -5.44 15.64 -21.22
CA ILE A 175 -4.29 16.15 -21.97
C ILE A 175 -3.08 15.29 -21.60
N LYS A 176 -2.35 14.83 -22.62
CA LYS A 176 -1.09 14.10 -22.44
C LYS A 176 0.03 15.04 -22.00
N PRO A 177 1.03 14.55 -21.24
CA PRO A 177 2.17 15.36 -20.83
C PRO A 177 3.01 15.85 -22.00
N ASP A 178 3.64 17.01 -21.82
CA ASP A 178 4.64 17.54 -22.76
C ASP A 178 5.94 16.73 -22.68
N TYR A 179 6.33 16.29 -21.48
CA TYR A 179 7.51 15.46 -21.29
C TYR A 179 7.20 14.25 -20.42
N VAL A 180 7.80 13.12 -20.78
CA VAL A 180 7.63 11.84 -20.12
C VAL A 180 8.98 11.26 -19.74
N SER A 181 9.06 10.66 -18.56
CA SER A 181 10.13 9.74 -18.17
C SER A 181 9.52 8.53 -17.48
N GLN A 182 10.31 7.46 -17.32
CA GLN A 182 10.00 6.36 -16.42
C GLN A 182 10.91 6.44 -15.18
N ILE A 183 10.47 5.86 -14.06
CA ILE A 183 11.37 5.61 -12.93
C ILE A 183 12.22 4.35 -13.18
N SER A 184 13.42 4.33 -12.65
CA SER A 184 14.31 3.16 -12.62
C SER A 184 13.89 2.18 -11.51
N ALA A 185 14.52 1.00 -11.46
CA ALA A 185 14.22 -0.04 -10.48
C ALA A 185 14.41 0.40 -9.00
N ASP A 186 15.25 1.40 -8.77
CA ASP A 186 15.54 2.03 -7.48
C ASP A 186 14.64 3.25 -7.16
N GLY A 187 13.72 3.59 -8.06
CA GLY A 187 12.74 4.67 -7.93
C GLY A 187 13.20 6.03 -8.44
N PHE A 188 14.45 6.17 -8.89
CA PHE A 188 14.95 7.44 -9.42
C PHE A 188 14.46 7.70 -10.84
N TYR A 189 14.27 8.98 -11.19
CA TYR A 189 13.92 9.39 -12.55
C TYR A 189 14.68 10.64 -12.97
N LYS A 190 14.66 10.92 -14.28
CA LYS A 190 15.20 12.14 -14.84
C LYS A 190 14.41 12.56 -16.10
N LEU A 191 13.92 13.79 -16.10
CA LEU A 191 13.44 14.49 -17.29
C LEU A 191 14.58 15.33 -17.87
N LEU A 192 14.77 15.26 -19.19
CA LEU A 192 15.83 15.95 -19.93
C LEU A 192 15.26 16.71 -21.12
N GLY A 193 15.98 17.73 -21.57
CA GLY A 193 15.59 18.51 -22.76
C GLY A 193 14.49 19.52 -22.48
N LEU A 194 14.29 19.92 -21.22
CA LEU A 194 13.21 20.83 -20.84
C LEU A 194 13.52 22.26 -21.30
N GLY A 195 12.64 22.84 -22.11
CA GLY A 195 12.71 24.25 -22.49
C GLY A 195 12.44 25.22 -21.33
N ASN A 196 12.80 26.49 -21.51
CA ASN A 196 12.64 27.56 -20.52
C ASN A 196 11.16 27.91 -20.26
N THR A 197 10.58 27.39 -19.17
CA THR A 197 9.22 27.69 -18.69
C THR A 197 9.01 27.09 -17.28
N LYS A 198 7.80 27.25 -16.74
CA LYS A 198 7.35 26.51 -15.55
C LYS A 198 6.74 25.17 -15.93
N TYR A 199 6.99 24.16 -15.11
CA TYR A 199 6.49 22.81 -15.26
C TYR A 199 5.69 22.37 -14.04
N ARG A 200 4.61 21.63 -14.28
CA ARG A 200 3.96 20.81 -13.26
C ARG A 200 4.26 19.35 -13.53
N VAL A 201 4.89 18.69 -12.57
CA VAL A 201 5.40 17.31 -12.73
C VAL A 201 4.67 16.39 -11.76
N PHE A 202 4.08 15.32 -12.27
CA PHE A 202 3.41 14.28 -11.49
C PHE A 202 4.11 12.95 -11.66
N ALA A 203 4.12 12.13 -10.62
CA ALA A 203 4.39 10.70 -10.75
C ALA A 203 3.07 9.96 -10.89
N ILE A 204 2.84 9.21 -11.97
CA ILE A 204 1.59 8.51 -12.26
C ILE A 204 1.88 7.02 -12.45
N GLY A 205 1.18 6.17 -11.69
CA GLY A 205 1.14 4.74 -11.93
C GLY A 205 0.14 4.44 -13.04
N ASP A 206 0.53 4.68 -14.28
CA ASP A 206 -0.31 4.60 -15.48
C ASP A 206 -0.66 3.14 -15.81
N LYS A 207 -1.83 2.72 -15.34
CA LYS A 207 -2.30 1.33 -15.46
C LYS A 207 -2.72 1.00 -16.87
N PHE A 208 -3.32 1.96 -17.58
CA PHE A 208 -3.85 1.76 -18.93
C PHE A 208 -2.82 2.05 -20.04
N ARG A 209 -1.68 2.65 -19.69
CA ARG A 209 -0.59 3.02 -20.61
C ARG A 209 -1.06 3.97 -21.71
N ASP A 210 -2.01 4.85 -21.39
CA ASP A 210 -2.57 5.81 -22.33
C ASP A 210 -1.95 7.22 -22.20
N MET A 211 -1.04 7.39 -21.24
CA MET A 211 -0.41 8.66 -20.87
C MET A 211 -1.41 9.72 -20.39
N LEU A 212 -2.53 9.28 -19.82
CA LEU A 212 -3.49 10.13 -19.13
C LEU A 212 -3.53 9.73 -17.64
N TYR A 213 -4.08 10.60 -16.82
CA TYR A 213 -4.40 10.28 -15.43
C TYR A 213 -5.84 9.79 -15.31
N ASN A 214 -6.03 8.51 -15.01
CA ASN A 214 -7.33 7.93 -14.75
C ASN A 214 -7.62 7.93 -13.24
N ALA A 215 -8.32 8.97 -12.78
CA ALA A 215 -8.74 9.11 -11.38
C ALA A 215 -9.47 7.86 -10.89
N GLY A 216 -9.14 7.39 -9.69
CA GLY A 216 -9.71 6.16 -9.12
C GLY A 216 -9.10 4.86 -9.67
N GLU A 217 -8.28 4.90 -10.72
CA GLU A 217 -7.58 3.73 -11.29
C GLU A 217 -6.07 3.83 -11.08
N ASP A 218 -5.49 4.96 -11.44
CA ASP A 218 -4.06 5.23 -11.32
C ASP A 218 -3.69 5.75 -9.94
N SER A 219 -2.51 5.34 -9.47
CA SER A 219 -1.87 6.01 -8.34
C SER A 219 -1.19 7.30 -8.82
N TYR A 220 -1.13 8.33 -7.98
CA TYR A 220 -0.45 9.58 -8.28
C TYR A 220 0.43 10.05 -7.12
N GLY A 221 1.45 10.83 -7.45
CA GLY A 221 2.17 11.71 -6.53
C GLY A 221 2.11 13.13 -7.08
N ALA A 222 1.51 14.05 -6.34
CA ALA A 222 1.49 15.46 -6.69
C ALA A 222 2.81 16.13 -6.28
N PRO A 223 3.28 17.14 -7.04
CA PRO A 223 4.44 17.91 -6.63
C PRO A 223 4.06 18.87 -5.50
N PHE A 224 5.03 19.27 -4.68
CA PHE A 224 4.81 20.30 -3.67
C PHE A 224 4.77 21.73 -4.26
N SER A 225 5.27 21.90 -5.48
CA SER A 225 5.21 23.18 -6.22
C SER A 225 5.40 22.99 -7.71
N ASP A 226 5.03 24.01 -8.48
CA ASP A 226 5.45 24.12 -9.88
C ASP A 226 6.95 24.47 -9.95
N ILE A 227 7.65 23.95 -10.96
CA ILE A 227 9.11 24.04 -11.11
C ILE A 227 9.48 24.97 -12.25
N LEU A 228 10.29 26.00 -11.98
CA LEU A 228 10.80 26.88 -13.01
C LEU A 228 12.11 26.32 -13.58
N ILE A 229 12.17 26.14 -14.89
CA ILE A 229 13.41 25.91 -15.63
C ILE A 229 13.73 27.14 -16.44
N SER A 230 14.95 27.65 -16.33
CA SER A 230 15.43 28.82 -17.08
C SER A 230 16.89 28.64 -17.51
N LYS A 231 17.44 29.59 -18.28
CA LYS A 231 18.86 29.58 -18.63
C LYS A 231 19.79 29.71 -17.42
N GLU A 232 19.33 30.40 -16.38
CA GLU A 232 20.08 30.56 -15.11
C GLU A 232 19.87 29.37 -14.17
N LYS A 233 18.72 28.69 -14.30
CA LYS A 233 18.28 27.58 -13.45
C LYS A 233 17.85 26.43 -14.34
N SER A 234 18.83 25.81 -14.99
CA SER A 234 18.58 24.73 -15.93
C SER A 234 18.36 23.39 -15.24
N LYS A 235 18.57 23.29 -13.93
CA LYS A 235 18.41 22.03 -13.19
C LYS A 235 17.59 22.19 -11.92
N PHE A 236 16.64 21.28 -11.74
CA PHE A 236 15.94 21.07 -10.48
C PHE A 236 16.20 19.63 -10.01
N SER A 237 16.63 19.49 -8.76
CA SER A 237 16.92 18.17 -8.16
C SER A 237 16.01 17.91 -6.97
N ASP A 238 15.88 16.64 -6.61
CA ASP A 238 15.13 16.18 -5.44
C ASP A 238 13.63 16.52 -5.47
N LEU A 239 13.02 16.57 -6.67
CA LEU A 239 11.57 16.58 -6.79
C LEU A 239 11.02 15.17 -6.49
N ASN A 240 10.79 14.91 -5.21
CA ASN A 240 10.41 13.60 -4.73
C ASN A 240 8.90 13.41 -4.63
N PHE A 241 8.42 12.17 -4.80
CA PHE A 241 7.00 11.84 -4.76
C PHE A 241 6.71 10.67 -3.81
N LEU A 242 5.64 10.81 -3.04
CA LEU A 242 4.94 9.70 -2.37
C LEU A 242 3.67 9.40 -3.15
N LEU A 243 3.48 8.14 -3.53
CA LEU A 243 2.29 7.74 -4.27
C LEU A 243 1.10 7.50 -3.33
N THR A 244 -0.05 8.04 -3.71
CA THR A 244 -1.37 7.71 -3.19
C THR A 244 -2.28 7.33 -4.36
N LYS A 245 -3.55 7.06 -4.10
CA LYS A 245 -4.56 6.84 -5.11
C LYS A 245 -5.81 7.64 -4.72
N ASP A 246 -6.45 8.26 -5.70
CA ASP A 246 -7.77 8.84 -5.49
C ASP A 246 -8.73 7.71 -5.17
N ASP A 247 -9.45 7.85 -4.06
CA ASP A 247 -10.55 6.97 -3.73
C ASP A 247 -11.83 7.74 -4.01
N ALA A 248 -12.47 7.42 -5.13
CA ALA A 248 -13.66 8.10 -5.60
C ALA A 248 -14.90 7.20 -5.57
N THR A 249 -14.74 5.94 -5.16
CA THR A 249 -15.84 4.99 -5.07
C THR A 249 -16.45 5.06 -3.68
N SER A 250 -17.77 5.14 -3.61
CA SER A 250 -18.47 4.92 -2.35
C SER A 250 -18.47 3.43 -2.02
N PRO A 251 -18.48 3.06 -0.72
CA PRO A 251 -18.75 1.68 -0.36
C PRO A 251 -20.16 1.26 -0.83
N HIS A 252 -20.31 -0.01 -1.15
CA HIS A 252 -21.58 -0.63 -1.52
C HIS A 252 -21.85 -1.83 -0.62
N LEU A 253 -23.12 -2.08 -0.29
CA LEU A 253 -23.54 -3.29 0.41
C LEU A 253 -23.81 -4.40 -0.61
N ASP A 254 -22.77 -5.15 -0.96
CA ASP A 254 -22.87 -6.22 -1.97
C ASP A 254 -23.83 -7.34 -1.54
N LYS A 255 -23.85 -7.67 -0.24
CA LYS A 255 -24.66 -8.77 0.28
C LYS A 255 -24.97 -8.62 1.77
N ALA A 256 -26.15 -9.11 2.17
CA ALA A 256 -26.49 -9.37 3.56
C ALA A 256 -27.04 -10.79 3.72
N VAL A 257 -26.61 -11.51 4.76
CA VAL A 257 -27.00 -12.91 5.02
C VAL A 257 -27.36 -13.09 6.48
N MET A 258 -28.58 -13.52 6.77
CA MET A 258 -28.93 -13.99 8.11
C MET A 258 -28.23 -15.32 8.40
N ILE A 259 -27.43 -15.35 9.47
CA ILE A 259 -26.70 -16.55 9.92
C ILE A 259 -27.50 -17.33 10.99
N ASP A 260 -28.37 -16.62 11.69
CA ASP A 260 -29.39 -17.10 12.60
C ASP A 260 -30.53 -16.07 12.64
N ARG A 261 -31.53 -16.27 13.50
CA ARG A 261 -32.72 -15.42 13.59
C ARG A 261 -32.48 -13.99 14.10
N GLN A 262 -31.31 -13.69 14.66
CA GLN A 262 -30.96 -12.40 15.25
C GLN A 262 -29.73 -11.75 14.64
N HIS A 263 -28.91 -12.48 13.87
CA HIS A 263 -27.67 -11.97 13.31
C HIS A 263 -27.66 -11.94 11.78
N VAL A 264 -27.20 -10.81 11.23
CA VAL A 264 -26.97 -10.64 9.79
C VAL A 264 -25.50 -10.33 9.56
N LEU A 265 -24.86 -11.11 8.69
CA LEU A 265 -23.53 -10.82 8.15
C LEU A 265 -23.67 -9.91 6.93
N LEU A 266 -23.04 -8.74 7.00
CA LEU A 266 -22.93 -7.75 5.93
C LEU A 266 -21.61 -7.93 5.19
N ASP A 267 -21.65 -7.84 3.86
CA ASP A 267 -20.49 -7.87 2.97
C ASP A 267 -20.47 -6.57 2.14
N PHE A 268 -19.42 -5.77 2.31
CA PHE A 268 -19.25 -4.52 1.58
C PHE A 268 -18.20 -4.64 0.48
N SER A 269 -18.36 -3.87 -0.60
CA SER A 269 -17.42 -3.79 -1.73
C SER A 269 -16.01 -3.39 -1.27
N GLU A 270 -15.92 -2.59 -0.20
CA GLU A 270 -14.67 -2.11 0.39
C GLU A 270 -14.75 -1.93 1.92
N SER A 271 -13.65 -1.47 2.51
CA SER A 271 -13.57 -1.31 3.97
C SER A 271 -14.20 0.02 4.39
N ILE A 272 -15.31 -0.05 5.12
CA ILE A 272 -15.97 1.13 5.69
C ILE A 272 -15.20 1.69 6.90
N ASP A 273 -15.39 2.97 7.19
CA ASP A 273 -14.98 3.60 8.46
C ASP A 273 -15.95 3.21 9.57
N SER A 274 -15.63 2.11 10.25
CA SER A 274 -16.42 1.59 11.35
C SER A 274 -16.54 2.52 12.56
N ASN A 275 -15.75 3.61 12.65
CA ASN A 275 -15.93 4.60 13.71
C ASN A 275 -17.08 5.58 13.44
N ARG A 276 -17.53 5.65 12.18
CA ARG A 276 -18.64 6.50 11.73
C ARG A 276 -19.92 5.71 11.44
N ALA A 277 -19.84 4.38 11.49
CA ALA A 277 -20.98 3.48 11.33
C ALA A 277 -21.47 2.98 12.70
N ALA A 278 -22.78 2.84 12.82
CA ALA A 278 -23.49 2.39 14.01
C ALA A 278 -24.70 1.54 13.62
N ALA A 279 -25.35 0.92 14.61
CA ALA A 279 -26.53 0.09 14.37
C ALA A 279 -27.69 0.89 13.70
N ASP A 280 -27.83 2.18 14.03
CA ASP A 280 -28.88 3.05 13.49
C ASP A 280 -28.80 3.24 11.96
N ASN A 281 -27.64 2.99 11.35
CA ASN A 281 -27.47 3.02 9.91
C ASN A 281 -28.20 1.87 9.18
N PHE A 282 -28.70 0.88 9.92
CA PHE A 282 -29.24 -0.36 9.37
C PHE A 282 -30.68 -0.60 9.83
N MET A 283 -31.57 -0.84 8.88
CA MET A 283 -32.98 -1.12 9.14
C MET A 283 -33.47 -2.28 8.27
N LEU A 284 -34.09 -3.27 8.90
CA LEU A 284 -34.77 -4.34 8.21
C LEU A 284 -36.23 -3.96 8.01
N PHE A 285 -36.77 -4.23 6.83
CA PHE A 285 -38.17 -4.06 6.49
C PHE A 285 -38.74 -5.40 6.03
N ASP A 286 -39.80 -5.86 6.69
CA ASP A 286 -40.62 -6.98 6.25
C ASP A 286 -41.86 -6.43 5.53
N SER A 287 -41.92 -6.69 4.22
CA SER A 287 -43.03 -6.28 3.36
C SER A 287 -44.31 -7.09 3.60
N THR A 288 -44.20 -8.28 4.21
CA THR A 288 -45.32 -9.18 4.51
C THR A 288 -46.13 -8.66 5.69
N ALA A 289 -45.45 -8.31 6.79
CA ALA A 289 -46.07 -7.73 7.97
C ALA A 289 -46.11 -6.18 7.95
N SER A 290 -45.52 -5.54 6.94
CA SER A 290 -45.31 -4.08 6.88
C SER A 290 -44.61 -3.53 8.14
N LYS A 291 -43.55 -4.22 8.57
CA LYS A 291 -42.86 -3.98 9.84
C LYS A 291 -41.41 -3.57 9.60
N SER A 292 -40.97 -2.50 10.26
CA SER A 292 -39.57 -2.08 10.27
C SER A 292 -38.91 -2.38 11.61
N VAL A 293 -37.67 -2.88 11.57
CA VAL A 293 -36.86 -3.20 12.75
C VAL A 293 -35.45 -2.63 12.55
N HIS A 294 -35.05 -1.71 13.41
CA HIS A 294 -33.66 -1.22 13.43
C HIS A 294 -32.71 -2.27 14.01
N ALA A 295 -31.48 -2.30 13.50
CA ALA A 295 -30.43 -3.05 14.16
C ALA A 295 -30.18 -2.46 15.56
N LYS A 296 -29.90 -3.35 16.52
CA LYS A 296 -29.54 -2.99 17.89
C LYS A 296 -28.03 -2.97 18.10
N TYR A 297 -27.30 -3.88 17.44
CA TYR A 297 -25.84 -3.94 17.49
C TYR A 297 -25.25 -3.83 16.09
N PHE A 298 -24.07 -3.22 16.02
CA PHE A 298 -23.19 -3.23 14.86
C PHE A 298 -21.76 -3.49 15.33
N TYR A 299 -21.08 -4.47 14.73
CA TYR A 299 -19.74 -4.87 15.18
C TYR A 299 -18.93 -5.63 14.14
N LYS A 300 -17.61 -5.62 14.31
CA LYS A 300 -16.68 -6.39 13.48
C LYS A 300 -16.57 -7.85 13.93
N GLY A 301 -16.41 -8.07 15.23
CA GLY A 301 -16.21 -9.40 15.82
C GLY A 301 -15.11 -10.21 15.13
N ASN A 302 -15.44 -11.42 14.68
CA ASN A 302 -14.55 -12.29 13.90
C ASN A 302 -14.73 -12.18 12.38
N ALA A 303 -15.50 -11.20 11.89
CA ALA A 303 -15.82 -11.06 10.48
C ALA A 303 -14.57 -10.86 9.62
N GLY A 304 -14.61 -11.37 8.39
CA GLY A 304 -13.55 -11.21 7.40
C GLY A 304 -13.32 -9.76 6.97
N LYS A 305 -12.38 -9.56 6.04
CA LYS A 305 -12.16 -8.24 5.41
C LYS A 305 -13.48 -7.70 4.81
N ASN A 306 -13.75 -6.41 4.97
CA ASN A 306 -14.99 -5.71 4.55
C ASN A 306 -16.31 -6.21 5.15
N LYS A 307 -16.29 -7.26 5.97
CA LYS A 307 -17.49 -7.85 6.55
C LYS A 307 -17.80 -7.34 7.94
N TYR A 308 -19.08 -7.19 8.28
CA TYR A 308 -19.53 -6.74 9.60
C TYR A 308 -20.78 -7.50 10.00
N TYR A 309 -21.11 -7.52 11.27
CA TYR A 309 -22.36 -8.07 11.75
C TYR A 309 -23.27 -6.95 12.23
N ILE A 310 -24.57 -7.12 11.99
CA ILE A 310 -25.61 -6.46 12.77
C ILE A 310 -26.39 -7.51 13.56
N ALA A 311 -26.93 -7.08 14.69
CA ALA A 311 -27.84 -7.90 15.48
C ALA A 311 -29.16 -7.17 15.73
N ILE A 312 -30.26 -7.90 15.68
CA ILE A 312 -31.63 -7.41 15.89
C ILE A 312 -32.25 -8.07 17.13
N ALA A 313 -33.13 -7.35 17.82
CA ALA A 313 -33.84 -7.88 18.98
C ALA A 313 -35.11 -8.67 18.61
N ASP A 314 -35.61 -8.47 17.39
CA ASP A 314 -36.86 -9.06 16.90
C ASP A 314 -36.62 -10.40 16.19
N THR A 315 -37.70 -11.11 15.87
CA THR A 315 -37.66 -12.36 15.12
C THR A 315 -38.66 -12.33 13.96
N PHE A 316 -38.29 -12.98 12.86
CA PHE A 316 -39.09 -13.06 11.65
C PHE A 316 -39.46 -14.50 11.31
N ASN A 317 -40.54 -14.67 10.55
CA ASN A 317 -40.91 -15.98 10.01
C ASN A 317 -40.02 -16.31 8.81
N ALA A 318 -39.77 -17.60 8.59
CA ALA A 318 -38.91 -18.05 7.49
C ALA A 318 -39.45 -17.70 6.09
N ASP A 319 -40.77 -17.48 5.98
CA ASP A 319 -41.45 -17.15 4.72
C ASP A 319 -41.60 -15.64 4.47
N ASP A 320 -41.15 -14.79 5.41
CA ASP A 320 -41.26 -13.33 5.30
C ASP A 320 -40.37 -12.80 4.17
N LYS A 321 -40.87 -11.83 3.41
CA LYS A 321 -40.09 -11.12 2.39
C LYS A 321 -39.41 -9.89 2.98
N MET A 322 -38.12 -10.06 3.26
CA MET A 322 -37.32 -9.08 3.98
C MET A 322 -36.29 -8.37 3.10
N THR A 323 -36.12 -7.08 3.39
CA THR A 323 -35.02 -6.27 2.86
C THR A 323 -34.27 -5.58 3.99
N LEU A 324 -32.97 -5.37 3.81
CA LEU A 324 -32.14 -4.54 4.68
C LEU A 324 -31.76 -3.27 3.94
N SER A 325 -32.08 -2.12 4.53
CA SER A 325 -31.54 -0.82 4.15
C SER A 325 -30.27 -0.51 4.94
N ALA A 326 -29.26 0.01 4.26
CA ALA A 326 -28.06 0.62 4.83
C ALA A 326 -27.93 2.06 4.34
N GLU A 327 -27.73 3.01 5.25
CA GLU A 327 -27.72 4.44 4.93
C GLU A 327 -26.60 5.17 5.69
N HIS A 328 -26.07 6.25 5.09
CA HIS A 328 -25.02 7.09 5.68
C HIS A 328 -23.78 6.32 6.15
N ILE A 329 -23.32 5.36 5.35
CA ILE A 329 -22.09 4.59 5.62
C ILE A 329 -20.94 5.21 4.84
N PHE A 330 -19.83 5.48 5.52
CA PHE A 330 -18.65 6.10 4.92
C PHE A 330 -17.48 5.14 4.85
N ASP A 331 -16.62 5.29 3.84
CA ASP A 331 -15.28 4.72 3.88
C ASP A 331 -14.31 5.62 4.70
N LYS A 332 -13.03 5.24 4.76
CA LYS A 332 -11.99 6.03 5.45
C LYS A 332 -11.54 7.28 4.70
N LYS A 333 -11.95 7.43 3.44
CA LYS A 333 -11.63 8.56 2.56
C LYS A 333 -12.76 9.59 2.51
N GLY A 334 -13.90 9.25 3.10
CA GLY A 334 -15.06 10.11 3.23
C GLY A 334 -16.12 9.88 2.15
N ASN A 335 -15.97 8.91 1.26
CA ASN A 335 -17.02 8.59 0.28
C ASN A 335 -18.19 7.89 1.00
N GLU A 336 -19.40 8.22 0.58
CA GLU A 336 -20.63 7.87 1.28
C GLU A 336 -21.51 6.93 0.45
N LEU A 337 -21.88 5.80 1.04
CA LEU A 337 -23.08 5.05 0.70
C LEU A 337 -24.28 5.80 1.30
N LYS A 338 -25.05 6.46 0.42
CA LYS A 338 -26.19 7.28 0.84
C LYS A 338 -27.36 6.42 1.31
N ASN A 339 -27.83 5.52 0.44
CA ASN A 339 -28.87 4.55 0.72
C ASN A 339 -28.72 3.37 -0.24
N GLU A 340 -28.74 2.16 0.29
CA GLU A 340 -28.75 0.91 -0.48
C GLU A 340 -29.63 -0.11 0.22
N THR A 341 -30.38 -0.89 -0.56
CA THR A 341 -31.27 -1.93 -0.06
C THR A 341 -30.93 -3.27 -0.69
N VAL A 342 -30.82 -4.30 0.15
CA VAL A 342 -30.56 -5.68 -0.28
C VAL A 342 -31.63 -6.63 0.25
N GLU A 343 -32.01 -7.62 -0.56
CA GLU A 343 -32.91 -8.69 -0.11
C GLU A 343 -32.21 -9.62 0.87
N ILE A 344 -32.97 -10.09 1.87
CA ILE A 344 -32.50 -11.04 2.88
C ILE A 344 -33.49 -12.20 2.94
N ILE A 345 -32.95 -13.41 3.07
CA ILE A 345 -33.74 -14.61 3.37
C ILE A 345 -33.75 -14.80 4.88
N PRO A 346 -34.93 -14.75 5.55
CA PRO A 346 -35.02 -14.93 6.98
C PRO A 346 -34.62 -16.33 7.42
N VAL A 347 -34.03 -16.41 8.61
CA VAL A 347 -33.66 -17.69 9.24
C VAL A 347 -34.34 -17.76 10.60
N SER A 348 -35.01 -18.87 10.92
CA SER A 348 -35.71 -19.05 12.21
C SER A 348 -34.86 -19.75 13.28
N LYS A 349 -33.65 -20.21 12.90
CA LYS A 349 -32.73 -20.92 13.78
C LYS A 349 -32.34 -20.02 14.97
N PRO A 350 -32.53 -20.47 16.23
CA PRO A 350 -32.08 -19.72 17.39
C PRO A 350 -30.56 -19.64 17.46
N ASP A 351 -30.05 -18.55 17.99
CA ASP A 351 -28.69 -18.47 18.48
C ASP A 351 -28.60 -19.09 19.88
N THR A 352 -27.71 -20.06 20.03
CA THR A 352 -27.42 -20.76 21.30
C THR A 352 -25.92 -20.72 21.63
N ILE A 353 -25.15 -19.92 20.90
CA ILE A 353 -23.71 -19.81 21.06
C ILE A 353 -23.45 -18.84 22.22
N LEU A 354 -22.50 -19.19 23.08
CA LEU A 354 -22.10 -18.31 24.18
C LEU A 354 -21.14 -17.24 23.64
N PRO A 355 -21.25 -15.98 24.10
CA PRO A 355 -20.30 -14.92 23.76
C PRO A 355 -18.89 -15.31 24.18
N LYS A 356 -17.98 -15.45 23.22
CA LYS A 356 -16.59 -15.83 23.46
C LYS A 356 -15.62 -14.71 23.11
N ILE A 357 -14.59 -14.56 23.93
CA ILE A 357 -13.44 -13.72 23.61
C ILE A 357 -12.68 -14.38 22.44
N SER A 358 -12.68 -13.71 21.31
CA SER A 358 -11.97 -14.13 20.10
C SER A 358 -10.46 -13.88 20.23
N LYS A 359 -10.09 -12.70 20.75
CA LYS A 359 -8.68 -12.33 20.99
C LYS A 359 -8.56 -11.19 21.98
N ILE A 360 -7.39 -11.11 22.61
CA ILE A 360 -6.94 -9.95 23.37
C ILE A 360 -5.60 -9.51 22.81
N LEU A 361 -5.49 -8.23 22.44
CA LEU A 361 -4.29 -7.65 21.85
C LEU A 361 -3.65 -6.67 22.83
N THR A 362 -2.36 -6.89 23.06
CA THR A 362 -1.46 -5.95 23.75
C THR A 362 -0.69 -5.09 22.74
N ASN A 363 0.08 -4.09 23.21
CA ASN A 363 0.96 -3.31 22.34
C ASN A 363 1.97 -4.20 21.59
N TYR A 364 2.44 -5.26 22.25
CA TYR A 364 3.47 -6.16 21.76
C TYR A 364 3.03 -7.63 21.86
N ALA A 365 3.76 -8.53 21.22
CA ALA A 365 3.49 -9.96 21.28
C ALA A 365 3.62 -10.56 22.69
N ASP A 366 3.12 -11.78 22.87
CA ASP A 366 3.28 -12.60 24.08
C ASP A 366 2.77 -11.95 25.38
N GLY A 367 1.70 -11.16 25.27
CA GLY A 367 1.09 -10.48 26.42
C GLY A 367 1.96 -9.38 27.02
N LYS A 368 2.85 -8.78 26.23
CA LYS A 368 3.63 -7.61 26.66
C LYS A 368 2.90 -6.31 26.33
N ALA A 369 2.69 -5.49 27.34
CA ALA A 369 2.08 -4.17 27.21
C ALA A 369 3.11 -3.06 27.37
N ASP A 370 2.85 -1.94 26.72
CA ASP A 370 3.62 -0.72 26.90
C ASP A 370 3.47 -0.17 28.32
N LEU A 371 4.55 0.37 28.87
CA LEU A 371 4.59 0.94 30.21
C LEU A 371 3.86 2.28 30.30
N TYR A 372 3.93 3.10 29.25
CA TYR A 372 3.40 4.45 29.24
C TYR A 372 1.97 4.49 28.69
N ASN A 373 1.74 3.77 27.60
CA ASN A 373 0.45 3.71 26.89
C ASN A 373 0.00 2.25 26.70
N PRO A 374 -0.28 1.50 27.79
CA PRO A 374 -0.73 0.12 27.70
C PRO A 374 -2.04 0.04 26.92
N LYS A 375 -2.03 -0.74 25.84
CA LYS A 375 -3.19 -1.09 25.04
C LYS A 375 -3.64 -2.49 25.43
N LEU A 376 -4.88 -2.62 25.87
CA LEU A 376 -5.54 -3.90 26.14
C LEU A 376 -6.85 -3.93 25.35
N GLU A 377 -6.77 -4.37 24.10
CA GLU A 377 -7.93 -4.46 23.21
C GLU A 377 -8.53 -5.86 23.29
N VAL A 378 -9.78 -5.94 23.76
CA VAL A 378 -10.55 -7.19 23.87
C VAL A 378 -11.54 -7.22 22.73
N VAL A 379 -11.59 -8.35 22.02
CA VAL A 379 -12.52 -8.57 20.91
C VAL A 379 -13.29 -9.86 21.16
N PHE A 380 -14.61 -9.75 21.22
CA PHE A 380 -15.55 -10.86 21.26
C PHE A 380 -15.88 -11.33 19.83
N ALA A 381 -16.27 -12.59 19.70
CA ALA A 381 -16.73 -13.14 18.42
C ALA A 381 -18.08 -12.52 17.99
N GLU A 382 -18.90 -12.15 18.97
CA GLU A 382 -20.29 -11.71 18.80
C GLU A 382 -20.56 -10.40 19.55
N GLY A 383 -21.70 -9.78 19.22
CA GLY A 383 -22.15 -8.52 19.81
C GLY A 383 -22.70 -8.73 21.22
N ILE A 384 -22.31 -7.86 22.13
CA ILE A 384 -22.62 -7.94 23.56
C ILE A 384 -23.25 -6.63 24.08
N ASP A 385 -23.99 -6.73 25.17
CA ASP A 385 -24.46 -5.56 25.91
C ASP A 385 -23.28 -4.84 26.56
N THR A 386 -22.92 -3.69 25.98
CA THR A 386 -21.76 -2.89 26.39
C THR A 386 -21.93 -2.24 27.76
N ASN A 387 -23.16 -2.01 28.23
CA ASN A 387 -23.42 -1.42 29.54
C ASN A 387 -23.33 -2.46 30.65
N LEU A 388 -23.80 -3.67 30.37
CA LEU A 388 -23.67 -4.79 31.30
C LEU A 388 -22.21 -5.24 31.39
N CYS A 389 -21.53 -5.45 30.25
CA CYS A 389 -20.16 -5.94 30.19
C CYS A 389 -19.18 -5.06 30.99
N LYS A 390 -19.35 -3.73 30.97
CA LYS A 390 -18.54 -2.79 31.77
C LYS A 390 -18.47 -3.15 33.25
N LYS A 391 -19.53 -3.74 33.81
CA LYS A 391 -19.60 -4.11 35.24
C LYS A 391 -18.72 -5.31 35.60
N GLY A 392 -18.42 -6.18 34.62
CA GLY A 392 -17.62 -7.39 34.80
C GLY A 392 -16.12 -7.22 34.52
N ILE A 393 -15.66 -6.00 34.18
CA ILE A 393 -14.25 -5.76 33.82
C ILE A 393 -13.45 -5.31 35.03
N GLU A 394 -12.40 -6.05 35.35
CA GLU A 394 -11.50 -5.75 36.45
C GLU A 394 -10.04 -5.88 36.02
N LEU A 395 -9.22 -4.86 36.34
CA LEU A 395 -7.78 -4.93 36.20
C LEU A 395 -7.15 -5.04 37.59
N THR A 396 -6.29 -6.03 37.80
CA THR A 396 -5.54 -6.18 39.06
C THR A 396 -4.05 -6.32 38.83
N ASP A 397 -3.27 -6.00 39.86
CA ASP A 397 -1.86 -6.35 39.91
C ASP A 397 -1.63 -7.81 40.34
N SER A 398 -0.36 -8.21 40.46
CA SER A 398 0.05 -9.55 40.90
C SER A 398 -0.38 -9.91 42.33
N LYS A 399 -0.73 -8.92 43.16
CA LYS A 399 -1.26 -9.09 44.52
C LYS A 399 -2.79 -9.05 44.55
N ASN A 400 -3.45 -9.06 43.39
CA ASN A 400 -4.89 -8.90 43.22
C ASN A 400 -5.44 -7.56 43.73
N ILE A 401 -4.61 -6.51 43.81
CA ILE A 401 -5.07 -5.16 44.12
C ILE A 401 -5.74 -4.60 42.87
N LYS A 402 -7.00 -4.18 42.99
CA LYS A 402 -7.78 -3.60 41.88
C LYS A 402 -7.24 -2.24 41.48
N LEU A 403 -7.14 -2.02 40.18
CA LEU A 403 -6.67 -0.78 39.57
C LEU A 403 -7.83 -0.08 38.87
N PRO A 404 -7.96 1.25 38.99
CA PRO A 404 -9.00 1.99 38.30
C PRO A 404 -8.74 1.98 36.79
N VAL A 405 -9.79 1.70 36.00
CA VAL A 405 -9.73 1.66 34.53
C VAL A 405 -10.80 2.54 33.90
N PHE A 406 -10.56 2.91 32.66
CA PHE A 406 -11.55 3.42 31.71
C PHE A 406 -11.73 2.36 30.62
N VAL A 407 -12.98 2.08 30.24
CA VAL A 407 -13.31 1.11 29.18
C VAL A 407 -13.95 1.86 28.03
N LYS A 408 -13.28 1.86 26.87
CA LYS A 408 -13.76 2.49 25.65
C LYS A 408 -14.19 1.41 24.65
N PHE A 409 -15.48 1.31 24.38
CA PHE A 409 -16.00 0.44 23.32
C PHE A 409 -15.75 1.10 21.97
N SER A 410 -15.26 0.31 21.01
CA SER A 410 -15.14 0.72 19.61
C SER A 410 -16.35 0.29 18.80
N ASP A 411 -17.00 -0.80 19.20
CA ASP A 411 -18.24 -1.32 18.64
C ASP A 411 -18.95 -2.21 19.68
N ASN A 412 -20.00 -2.93 19.28
CA ASN A 412 -20.71 -3.84 20.19
C ASN A 412 -19.98 -5.16 20.50
N ALA A 413 -18.79 -5.44 19.97
CA ALA A 413 -18.03 -6.66 20.27
C ALA A 413 -16.61 -6.37 20.79
N SER A 414 -16.15 -5.12 20.76
CA SER A 414 -14.76 -4.78 20.96
C SER A 414 -14.61 -3.56 21.86
N PHE A 415 -13.65 -3.62 22.78
CA PHE A 415 -13.31 -2.50 23.65
C PHE A 415 -11.83 -2.48 24.03
N THR A 416 -11.35 -1.29 24.39
CA THR A 416 -10.03 -1.10 24.97
C THR A 416 -10.14 -0.78 26.46
N VAL A 417 -9.36 -1.48 27.28
CA VAL A 417 -9.19 -1.20 28.71
C VAL A 417 -7.97 -0.32 28.91
N ILE A 418 -8.18 0.87 29.49
CA ILE A 418 -7.16 1.89 29.71
C ILE A 418 -6.99 2.10 31.22
N PRO A 419 -5.84 1.76 31.81
CA PRO A 419 -5.54 2.07 33.21
C PRO A 419 -5.58 3.58 33.47
N LYS A 420 -6.25 4.01 34.55
CA LYS A 420 -6.29 5.44 34.97
C LYS A 420 -5.04 5.86 35.73
N ILE A 421 -4.16 4.92 36.07
CA ILE A 421 -2.90 5.16 36.75
C ILE A 421 -1.74 4.61 35.92
N LYS A 422 -0.55 5.17 36.14
CA LYS A 422 0.67 4.64 35.55
C LYS A 422 0.97 3.25 36.14
N LEU A 423 1.12 2.26 35.26
CA LEU A 423 1.55 0.93 35.66
C LEU A 423 3.05 0.93 36.01
N LYS A 424 3.49 -0.04 36.82
CA LYS A 424 4.88 -0.18 37.22
C LYS A 424 5.66 -0.97 36.16
N PRO A 425 6.97 -0.73 36.01
CA PRO A 425 7.81 -1.46 35.06
C PRO A 425 7.94 -2.94 35.46
N LYS A 426 8.01 -3.82 34.45
CA LYS A 426 8.24 -5.27 34.63
C LYS A 426 7.31 -5.92 35.66
N GLN A 427 6.06 -5.48 35.71
CA GLN A 427 5.07 -6.00 36.65
C GLN A 427 4.01 -6.82 35.91
N ASN A 428 3.62 -7.95 36.50
CA ASN A 428 2.53 -8.79 36.02
C ASN A 428 1.19 -8.22 36.49
N TYR A 429 0.24 -8.17 35.57
CA TYR A 429 -1.13 -7.74 35.78
C TYR A 429 -2.11 -8.78 35.24
N LYS A 430 -3.35 -8.71 35.72
CA LYS A 430 -4.45 -9.57 35.30
C LYS A 430 -5.62 -8.72 34.87
N LEU A 431 -6.05 -8.88 33.63
CA LEU A 431 -7.36 -8.42 33.18
C LEU A 431 -8.34 -9.58 33.39
N LYS A 432 -9.30 -9.37 34.28
CA LYS A 432 -10.39 -10.30 34.55
C LYS A 432 -11.65 -9.78 33.88
N ILE A 433 -12.38 -10.70 33.25
CA ILE A 433 -13.67 -10.43 32.63
C ILE A 433 -14.63 -11.48 33.15
N ASP A 434 -15.56 -11.04 33.99
CA ASP A 434 -16.66 -11.88 34.46
C ASP A 434 -17.69 -12.02 33.34
N LEU A 435 -17.75 -13.23 32.75
CA LEU A 435 -18.57 -13.50 31.58
C LEU A 435 -20.07 -13.55 31.92
N ASN A 436 -20.45 -13.59 33.21
CA ASN A 436 -21.86 -13.48 33.61
C ASN A 436 -22.45 -12.09 33.31
N TYR A 437 -21.59 -11.07 33.16
CA TYR A 437 -21.95 -9.73 32.69
C TYR A 437 -21.82 -9.56 31.17
N VAL A 438 -21.37 -10.58 30.46
CA VAL A 438 -21.25 -10.59 29.00
C VAL A 438 -22.44 -11.34 28.44
N VAL A 439 -23.44 -10.58 27.99
CA VAL A 439 -24.71 -11.11 27.47
C VAL A 439 -24.86 -10.64 26.03
N ASP A 440 -25.15 -11.57 25.11
CA ASP A 440 -25.47 -11.23 23.72
C ASP A 440 -26.92 -10.76 23.55
N ILE A 441 -27.31 -10.56 22.29
CA ILE A 441 -28.66 -10.16 21.92
C ILE A 441 -29.71 -11.24 22.19
N ALA A 442 -29.33 -12.53 22.14
CA ALA A 442 -30.20 -13.68 22.35
C ALA A 442 -30.40 -14.00 23.84
N GLY A 443 -29.59 -13.38 24.70
CA GLY A 443 -29.58 -13.58 26.15
C GLY A 443 -28.63 -14.68 26.60
N ASN A 444 -27.80 -15.24 25.72
CA ASN A 444 -26.80 -16.23 26.12
C ASN A 444 -25.67 -15.57 26.91
N LYS A 445 -25.17 -16.29 27.90
CA LYS A 445 -24.06 -15.88 28.75
C LYS A 445 -23.38 -17.08 29.39
N ASP A 446 -22.14 -16.88 29.81
CA ASP A 446 -21.32 -17.85 30.53
C ASP A 446 -21.23 -17.43 32.01
N ASP A 447 -21.05 -18.36 32.95
CA ASP A 447 -20.90 -18.07 34.38
C ASP A 447 -19.43 -18.06 34.84
N SER A 448 -18.50 -18.29 33.91
CA SER A 448 -17.07 -18.29 34.18
C SER A 448 -16.44 -16.89 34.17
N THR A 449 -15.24 -16.79 34.75
CA THR A 449 -14.40 -15.60 34.68
C THR A 449 -13.19 -15.87 33.82
N TYR A 450 -13.02 -15.08 32.75
CA TYR A 450 -11.83 -15.12 31.92
C TYR A 450 -10.70 -14.30 32.55
N ILE A 451 -9.47 -14.84 32.54
CA ILE A 451 -8.29 -14.17 33.09
C ILE A 451 -7.20 -14.07 32.03
N PHE A 452 -6.89 -12.86 31.62
CA PHE A 452 -5.74 -12.55 30.78
C PHE A 452 -4.58 -12.03 31.61
N ASN A 453 -3.44 -12.71 31.54
CA ASN A 453 -2.22 -12.25 32.19
C ASN A 453 -1.37 -11.46 31.19
N PHE A 454 -0.88 -10.29 31.60
CA PHE A 454 0.04 -9.51 30.80
C PHE A 454 1.14 -8.91 31.68
N GLN A 455 2.26 -8.54 31.06
CA GLN A 455 3.38 -7.91 31.74
C GLN A 455 3.71 -6.58 31.06
N THR A 456 3.92 -5.54 31.86
CA THR A 456 4.45 -4.27 31.36
C THR A 456 5.93 -4.38 31.03
N LEU A 457 6.37 -3.69 29.99
CA LEU A 457 7.80 -3.53 29.73
C LEU A 457 8.52 -2.85 30.89
N ASN A 458 9.83 -3.08 30.97
CA ASN A 458 10.75 -2.33 31.80
C ASN A 458 11.28 -1.11 31.05
N TYR A 459 11.82 -0.12 31.77
CA TYR A 459 12.55 1.01 31.17
C TYR A 459 13.69 0.55 30.26
N LEU A 460 14.37 -0.53 30.64
CA LEU A 460 15.49 -1.11 29.91
C LEU A 460 15.10 -1.95 28.70
N ASP A 461 13.81 -2.13 28.42
CA ASP A 461 13.35 -2.84 27.22
C ASP A 461 13.18 -1.89 26.03
N TYR A 462 13.21 -0.58 26.29
CA TYR A 462 13.07 0.45 25.27
C TYR A 462 14.41 0.88 24.66
N SER A 463 14.31 1.50 23.50
CA SER A 463 15.34 2.26 22.80
C SER A 463 14.85 3.72 22.65
N GLY A 464 15.48 4.46 21.74
CA GLY A 464 15.08 5.80 21.35
C GLY A 464 15.78 6.25 20.08
N ALA A 465 15.28 7.33 19.50
CA ALA A 465 15.91 8.00 18.37
C ALA A 465 15.84 9.50 18.58
N SER A 466 16.96 10.20 18.42
CA SER A 466 17.01 11.65 18.60
C SER A 466 17.96 12.28 17.62
N GLY A 467 17.70 13.54 17.29
CA GLY A 467 18.49 14.25 16.32
C GLY A 467 18.08 15.71 16.20
N ASP A 468 18.62 16.34 15.17
CA ASP A 468 18.33 17.72 14.82
C ASP A 468 17.79 17.87 13.40
N TYR A 469 17.07 18.96 13.23
CA TYR A 469 16.62 19.49 11.96
C TYR A 469 17.18 20.91 11.83
N PRO A 470 17.84 21.28 10.72
CA PRO A 470 18.42 22.60 10.55
C PRO A 470 17.38 23.72 10.77
N PRO A 471 17.73 24.83 11.44
CA PRO A 471 16.81 25.94 11.67
C PRO A 471 16.20 26.44 10.36
N ASP A 472 14.88 26.44 10.26
CA ASP A 472 14.15 27.11 9.17
C ASP A 472 13.15 28.14 9.73
N LYS A 473 12.84 29.18 8.94
CA LYS A 473 12.10 30.37 9.39
C LYS A 473 10.62 30.12 9.68
N SER A 474 10.09 29.01 9.24
CA SER A 474 8.74 28.51 9.42
C SER A 474 8.81 27.09 8.91
N ASP A 475 8.29 26.12 9.66
CA ASP A 475 7.59 24.96 9.14
C ASP A 475 7.19 24.08 10.32
N ASN A 476 5.92 23.67 10.37
CA ASN A 476 5.40 22.73 11.35
C ASN A 476 5.93 21.34 10.96
N ILE A 477 7.21 21.08 11.26
CA ILE A 477 7.84 19.82 10.87
C ILE A 477 7.36 18.71 11.78
N ARG A 478 6.90 17.63 11.17
CA ARG A 478 6.60 16.36 11.82
C ARG A 478 7.63 15.32 11.42
N VAL A 479 8.19 14.66 12.42
CA VAL A 479 9.11 13.54 12.24
C VAL A 479 8.35 12.27 12.54
N VAL A 480 8.50 11.28 11.67
CA VAL A 480 7.81 10.00 11.75
C VAL A 480 8.84 8.87 11.73
N LEU A 481 8.84 8.10 12.80
CA LEU A 481 9.61 6.88 12.93
C LEU A 481 8.70 5.68 12.67
N LYS A 482 8.81 5.09 11.48
CA LYS A 482 7.91 4.05 10.97
C LYS A 482 8.57 2.67 11.03
N SER A 483 7.98 1.73 11.76
CA SER A 483 8.52 0.36 11.80
C SER A 483 8.37 -0.32 10.45
N ILE A 484 9.39 -1.08 10.07
CA ILE A 484 9.37 -1.98 8.91
C ILE A 484 9.24 -3.46 9.31
N ASP A 485 9.14 -3.75 10.61
CA ASP A 485 8.96 -5.09 11.14
C ASP A 485 7.47 -5.51 11.14
N LYS A 486 7.20 -6.77 11.51
CA LYS A 486 5.84 -7.33 11.58
C LYS A 486 4.96 -6.60 12.60
N VAL A 487 5.55 -6.14 13.71
CA VAL A 487 4.86 -5.35 14.73
C VAL A 487 4.94 -3.88 14.34
N LYS A 488 3.82 -3.32 13.89
CA LYS A 488 3.75 -1.96 13.33
C LYS A 488 3.62 -0.90 14.41
N ASN A 489 4.70 -0.65 15.14
CA ASN A 489 4.78 0.50 16.04
C ASN A 489 5.30 1.70 15.24
N ASN A 490 4.53 2.77 15.18
CA ASN A 490 4.96 4.02 14.57
C ASN A 490 4.95 5.10 15.65
N TYR A 491 5.93 5.99 15.58
CA TYR A 491 6.08 7.10 16.49
C TYR A 491 6.13 8.38 15.66
N GLU A 492 5.56 9.44 16.20
CA GLU A 492 5.50 10.73 15.53
C GLU A 492 5.63 11.85 16.55
N GLU A 493 6.37 12.89 16.18
CA GLU A 493 6.61 14.07 17.01
C GLU A 493 6.68 15.33 16.15
N SER A 494 6.12 16.43 16.65
CA SER A 494 6.30 17.77 16.05
C SER A 494 7.58 18.42 16.60
N ILE A 495 8.40 18.99 15.70
CA ILE A 495 9.65 19.67 16.08
C ILE A 495 9.34 21.07 16.62
N ASN A 496 9.64 21.32 17.89
CA ASN A 496 9.44 22.64 18.50
C ASN A 496 10.73 23.49 18.64
N LYS A 497 11.93 22.93 18.43
CA LYS A 497 13.22 23.62 18.66
C LYS A 497 14.39 23.04 17.84
N ASN A 498 14.18 22.74 16.55
CA ASN A 498 15.21 22.16 15.68
C ASN A 498 15.75 20.80 16.15
N LYS A 499 15.02 20.11 17.04
CA LYS A 499 15.35 18.79 17.58
C LYS A 499 14.09 17.94 17.71
N PHE A 500 14.26 16.64 17.52
CA PHE A 500 13.25 15.63 17.80
C PHE A 500 13.82 14.59 18.75
N GLU A 501 12.97 13.97 19.57
CA GLU A 501 13.37 12.97 20.55
C GLU A 501 12.28 11.92 20.79
N PHE A 502 12.38 10.81 20.08
CA PHE A 502 11.57 9.62 20.35
C PHE A 502 12.12 8.87 21.57
N LYS A 503 11.49 9.09 22.72
CA LYS A 503 11.70 8.28 23.92
C LYS A 503 10.83 7.04 23.91
N HIS A 504 11.31 5.99 24.55
CA HIS A 504 10.54 4.77 24.80
C HIS A 504 10.10 4.07 23.50
N VAL A 505 11.01 4.01 22.52
CA VAL A 505 10.77 3.31 21.27
C VAL A 505 10.97 1.82 21.47
N TYR A 506 10.03 1.01 20.98
CA TYR A 506 10.17 -0.44 21.03
C TYR A 506 11.30 -0.88 20.08
N PRO A 507 12.21 -1.77 20.49
CA PRO A 507 13.31 -2.22 19.63
C PRO A 507 12.82 -2.81 18.31
N GLY A 508 13.53 -2.51 17.23
CA GLY A 508 13.18 -2.94 15.88
C GLY A 508 13.90 -2.13 14.80
N LYS A 509 13.53 -2.40 13.55
CA LYS A 509 14.00 -1.64 12.39
C LYS A 509 12.99 -0.58 11.99
N TYR A 510 13.49 0.62 11.73
CA TYR A 510 12.67 1.78 11.44
C TYR A 510 13.19 2.57 10.25
N ILE A 511 12.26 3.10 9.46
CA ILE A 511 12.53 4.18 8.52
C ILE A 511 12.15 5.49 9.22
N LEU A 512 13.04 6.47 9.18
CA LEU A 512 12.79 7.81 9.67
C LEU A 512 12.53 8.73 8.46
N TRP A 513 11.44 9.46 8.51
CA TRP A 513 11.10 10.47 7.50
C TRP A 513 10.38 11.63 8.17
N TYR A 514 10.26 12.73 7.47
CA TYR A 514 9.68 13.94 8.02
C TYR A 514 9.01 14.75 6.93
N TYR A 515 8.02 15.55 7.33
CA TYR A 515 7.28 16.41 6.41
C TYR A 515 6.89 17.73 7.09
N ASN A 516 6.64 18.72 6.26
CA ASN A 516 6.08 19.99 6.69
C ASN A 516 4.55 19.91 6.70
N ASP A 517 3.96 19.83 7.89
CA ASP A 517 2.52 19.86 8.18
C ASP A 517 1.97 21.28 8.05
N SER A 518 2.06 21.80 6.83
CA SER A 518 1.75 23.18 6.44
C SER A 518 0.28 23.54 6.67
N ASP A 519 -0.62 22.55 6.63
CA ASP A 519 -2.05 22.71 6.91
C ASP A 519 -2.41 22.44 8.39
N SER A 520 -1.43 22.04 9.22
CA SER A 520 -1.61 21.69 10.63
C SER A 520 -2.64 20.58 10.88
N SER A 521 -2.88 19.72 9.88
CA SER A 521 -3.80 18.58 9.98
C SER A 521 -3.27 17.47 10.88
N GLY A 522 -1.95 17.41 11.06
CA GLY A 522 -1.29 16.34 11.76
C GLY A 522 -1.05 15.09 10.93
N THR A 523 -1.24 15.17 9.61
CA THR A 523 -1.04 14.06 8.68
C THR A 523 -0.46 14.55 7.37
N TYR A 524 0.42 13.77 6.73
CA TYR A 524 0.99 14.17 5.44
C TYR A 524 -0.09 14.33 4.36
N ASN A 525 -0.15 15.52 3.77
CA ASN A 525 -1.05 15.82 2.66
C ASN A 525 -0.39 15.47 1.31
N TYR A 526 -0.99 14.53 0.57
CA TYR A 526 -0.47 14.05 -0.71
C TYR A 526 -0.78 14.99 -1.90
N GLY A 527 -1.54 16.06 -1.69
CA GLY A 527 -2.05 16.92 -2.76
C GLY A 527 -3.08 16.21 -3.65
N SER A 528 -3.39 16.80 -4.80
CA SER A 528 -4.32 16.24 -5.79
C SER A 528 -3.89 16.60 -7.22
N VAL A 529 -4.21 15.74 -8.18
CA VAL A 529 -3.89 15.96 -9.60
C VAL A 529 -4.81 16.99 -10.24
N TYR A 530 -6.13 16.85 -10.07
CA TYR A 530 -7.12 17.75 -10.66
C TYR A 530 -8.38 17.89 -9.78
N PRO A 531 -8.78 19.11 -9.37
CA PRO A 531 -8.00 20.34 -9.47
C PRO A 531 -6.67 20.18 -8.71
N TYR A 532 -5.60 20.75 -9.25
CA TYR A 532 -4.28 20.61 -8.66
C TYR A 532 -4.24 21.23 -7.26
N LYS A 533 -3.74 20.46 -6.30
CA LYS A 533 -3.31 20.94 -4.99
C LYS A 533 -1.89 20.41 -4.75
N PRO A 534 -0.97 21.25 -4.26
CA PRO A 534 0.38 20.81 -3.96
C PRO A 534 0.36 19.77 -2.85
N SER A 535 1.30 18.82 -2.90
CA SER A 535 1.58 17.98 -1.74
C SER A 535 2.35 18.77 -0.69
N GLU A 536 2.41 18.23 0.52
CA GLU A 536 3.37 18.70 1.50
C GLU A 536 4.79 18.28 1.11
N LYS A 537 5.75 19.07 1.57
CA LYS A 537 7.17 18.76 1.43
C LYS A 537 7.55 17.67 2.42
N PHE A 538 8.35 16.70 1.97
CA PHE A 538 8.87 15.63 2.81
C PHE A 538 10.27 15.22 2.38
N ASP A 539 10.96 14.52 3.25
CA ASP A 539 12.21 13.82 2.93
C ASP A 539 12.43 12.63 3.87
N PHE A 540 13.36 11.76 3.51
CA PHE A 540 13.72 10.54 4.23
C PHE A 540 15.13 10.64 4.78
N TYR A 541 15.32 10.13 6.00
CA TYR A 541 16.66 9.80 6.46
C TYR A 541 17.22 8.65 5.61
N GLY A 542 18.45 8.81 5.12
CA GLY A 542 19.02 7.93 4.09
C GLY A 542 19.29 6.48 4.51
N ASP A 543 19.20 6.15 5.79
CA ASP A 543 19.46 4.81 6.31
C ASP A 543 18.31 4.27 7.17
N THR A 544 18.27 2.95 7.32
CA THR A 544 17.37 2.26 8.24
C THR A 544 17.95 2.30 9.65
N LEU A 545 17.16 2.81 10.61
CA LEU A 545 17.55 2.82 12.01
C LEU A 545 17.32 1.45 12.64
N ASN A 546 18.39 0.82 13.10
CA ASN A 546 18.34 -0.44 13.86
C ASN A 546 18.37 -0.15 15.37
N LEU A 547 17.19 0.04 15.97
CA LEU A 547 17.04 0.43 17.36
C LEU A 547 17.04 -0.81 18.26
N ARG A 548 18.09 -0.97 19.06
CA ARG A 548 18.21 -2.08 20.02
C ARG A 548 17.81 -1.61 21.41
N ALA A 549 17.26 -2.52 22.22
CA ALA A 549 16.93 -2.25 23.62
C ALA A 549 18.16 -1.67 24.35
N ARG A 550 17.98 -0.59 25.11
CA ARG A 550 19.03 0.16 25.84
C ARG A 550 20.04 0.92 24.99
N TRP A 551 19.94 0.85 23.66
CA TRP A 551 20.84 1.52 22.74
C TRP A 551 20.04 2.51 21.89
N PRO A 552 19.70 3.69 22.43
CA PRO A 552 19.12 4.75 21.62
C PRO A 552 20.13 5.22 20.58
N VAL A 553 19.64 5.62 19.40
CA VAL A 553 20.46 6.22 18.35
C VAL A 553 20.28 7.74 18.42
N GLY A 554 21.37 8.45 18.68
CA GLY A 554 21.42 9.91 18.71
C GLY A 554 22.05 10.49 17.45
N ASP A 555 22.21 11.82 17.44
CA ASP A 555 22.96 12.59 16.43
C ASP A 555 22.49 12.33 14.99
N ILE A 556 21.18 12.12 14.83
CA ILE A 556 20.56 12.01 13.52
C ILE A 556 20.39 13.41 12.95
N HIS A 557 21.14 13.71 11.89
CA HIS A 557 21.03 14.99 11.19
C HIS A 557 20.07 14.84 10.00
N LEU A 558 18.90 15.45 10.11
CA LEU A 558 17.96 15.53 8.99
C LEU A 558 18.40 16.62 8.01
N SER A 559 18.22 16.39 6.71
CA SER A 559 18.42 17.42 5.70
C SER A 559 17.44 18.57 5.94
N LYS A 560 17.86 19.80 5.71
CA LYS A 560 16.88 20.86 5.48
C LYS A 560 16.05 20.45 4.26
N LEU A 561 14.76 20.76 4.24
CA LEU A 561 13.92 20.68 3.05
C LEU A 561 14.34 21.78 2.03
N ASN A 562 15.62 21.76 1.64
CA ASN A 562 16.24 22.63 0.67
C ASN A 562 15.95 22.06 -0.70
N PHE A 563 14.77 22.39 -1.22
CA PHE A 563 14.50 22.28 -2.64
C PHE A 563 15.01 23.56 -3.32
N GLU A 564 16.30 23.82 -3.17
CA GLU A 564 16.94 24.98 -3.78
C GLU A 564 17.29 24.65 -5.23
N GLU A 565 16.84 25.51 -6.12
CA GLU A 565 17.26 25.62 -7.51
C GLU A 565 18.79 25.82 -7.52
N LYS A 566 19.54 24.74 -7.78
CA LYS A 566 21.01 24.79 -7.86
C LYS A 566 21.51 25.12 -9.25
#